data_AF-A0A5J4P8B2-F1
#
_entry.id   AF-A0A5J4P8B2-F1
#
_cell.length_a   1.000
_cell.length_b   1.000
_cell.length_c   1.000
_cell.angle_alpha   90.00
_cell.angle_beta   90.00
_cell.angle_gamma   90.00
#
_symmetry.space_group_name_H-M   'P 1'
#
loop_
_entity.id
_entity.type
_entity.pdbx_description
1 polymer ?
#
loop_
_entity_poly.entity_id
_entity_poly.type
_entity_poly.pdbx_seq_one_letter_code
_entity_poly.pdbx_strand_id
1 'polypeptide(L)'
;VISGTGNLRLISTPELTFPSDFEVFDPKVDNNIRLTTNGHTGNKTIEYLVIPRHAGTYKIPALTFSYFDLKSKAYKTLTTEEYTINVEKGEGHSEQVISNFTNKEDVKILGEDIRFINLNSVTLHTKGQFFFSSMAYWLFYLIPGLAFIIFCIVYRKQAAENANVVKMRTKKANKVATKRLKLAG
;
A
#
# COMPACT_ATOMS: atom_id res chain seq x y z
N VAL A 1 -25.47 28.57 -19.16
CA VAL A 1 -25.28 29.41 -20.38
C VAL A 1 -26.25 30.57 -20.31
N ILE A 2 -25.80 31.80 -20.57
CA ILE A 2 -26.64 33.00 -20.65
C ILE A 2 -26.73 33.41 -22.13
N SER A 3 -27.92 33.53 -22.70
CA SER A 3 -28.12 33.89 -24.10
C SER A 3 -29.12 35.03 -24.26
N GLY A 4 -28.93 35.87 -25.26
CA GLY A 4 -29.86 36.97 -25.54
C GLY A 4 -29.34 38.04 -26.49
N THR A 5 -30.04 39.17 -26.49
CA THR A 5 -29.69 40.38 -27.24
C THR A 5 -29.52 41.53 -26.25
N GLY A 6 -28.38 42.20 -26.28
CA GLY A 6 -28.00 43.26 -25.35
C GLY A 6 -26.50 43.27 -25.08
N ASN A 7 -26.07 44.07 -24.10
CA ASN A 7 -24.65 44.19 -23.77
C ASN A 7 -24.16 43.01 -22.88
N LEU A 8 -24.07 41.83 -23.49
CA LEU A 8 -23.67 40.57 -22.84
C LEU A 8 -22.28 40.63 -22.20
N ARG A 9 -21.40 41.51 -22.70
CA ARG A 9 -20.01 41.64 -22.24
C ARG A 9 -19.90 42.29 -20.86
N LEU A 10 -20.90 43.10 -20.48
CA LEU A 10 -21.00 43.75 -19.17
C LEU A 10 -21.66 42.86 -18.11
N ILE A 11 -22.19 41.70 -18.50
CA ILE A 11 -22.78 40.77 -17.54
C ILE A 11 -21.67 40.22 -16.66
N SER A 12 -21.74 40.52 -15.36
CA SER A 12 -20.83 39.95 -14.38
C SER A 12 -21.05 38.45 -14.29
N THR A 13 -19.97 37.70 -14.09
CA THR A 13 -20.07 36.25 -13.86
C THR A 13 -20.73 36.06 -12.49
N PRO A 14 -21.90 35.41 -12.41
CA PRO A 14 -22.54 35.15 -11.12
C PRO A 14 -21.63 34.29 -10.23
N GLU A 15 -21.48 34.65 -8.96
CA GLU A 15 -20.74 33.83 -8.00
C GLU A 15 -21.63 32.69 -7.49
N LEU A 16 -21.15 31.46 -7.62
CA LEU A 16 -21.84 30.29 -7.07
C LEU A 16 -21.17 29.89 -5.76
N THR A 17 -21.96 29.75 -4.71
CA THR A 17 -21.48 29.26 -3.42
C THR A 17 -21.55 27.74 -3.42
N PHE A 18 -20.38 27.10 -3.39
CA PHE A 18 -20.28 25.65 -3.27
C PHE A 18 -20.11 25.24 -1.80
N PRO A 19 -20.52 24.02 -1.42
CA PRO A 19 -20.22 23.47 -0.09
C PRO A 19 -18.70 23.40 0.16
N SER A 20 -18.28 23.52 1.42
CA SER A 20 -16.85 23.57 1.81
C SER A 20 -16.03 22.34 1.43
N ASP A 21 -16.69 21.21 1.15
CA ASP A 21 -16.05 19.96 0.71
C ASP A 21 -15.67 19.94 -0.78
N PHE A 22 -15.99 21.00 -1.52
CA PHE A 22 -15.58 21.19 -2.91
C PHE A 22 -14.37 22.11 -3.00
N GLU A 23 -13.36 21.65 -3.70
CA GLU A 23 -12.32 22.53 -4.22
C GLU A 23 -12.83 23.13 -5.53
N VAL A 24 -12.96 24.46 -5.54
CA VAL A 24 -13.53 25.21 -6.66
C VAL A 24 -12.41 25.99 -7.34
N PHE A 25 -12.28 25.80 -8.65
CA PHE A 25 -11.36 26.58 -9.47
C PHE A 25 -12.07 27.76 -10.13
N ASP A 26 -11.28 28.75 -10.54
CA ASP A 26 -11.80 29.92 -11.26
C ASP A 26 -12.55 29.48 -12.54
N PRO A 27 -13.74 30.03 -12.79
CA PRO A 27 -14.55 29.61 -13.93
C PRO A 27 -13.92 30.04 -15.24
N LYS A 28 -13.97 29.14 -16.23
CA LYS A 28 -13.66 29.48 -17.60
C LYS A 28 -14.87 30.19 -18.23
N VAL A 29 -14.64 31.38 -18.76
CA VAL A 29 -15.68 32.21 -19.38
C VAL A 29 -15.44 32.32 -20.88
N ASP A 30 -16.37 31.83 -21.68
CA ASP A 30 -16.40 31.99 -23.12
C ASP A 30 -17.53 32.94 -23.54
N ASN A 31 -17.23 33.89 -24.43
CA ASN A 31 -18.18 34.90 -24.90
C ASN A 31 -18.29 34.83 -26.41
N ASN A 32 -19.36 34.20 -26.91
CA ASN A 32 -19.67 34.17 -28.33
C ASN A 32 -20.68 35.28 -28.66
N ILE A 33 -20.18 36.49 -28.87
CA ILE A 33 -20.99 37.68 -29.15
C ILE A 33 -20.77 38.12 -30.60
N ARG A 34 -21.88 38.34 -31.32
CA ARG A 34 -21.91 38.85 -32.69
C ARG A 34 -22.63 40.19 -32.75
N LEU A 35 -22.15 41.06 -33.64
CA LEU A 35 -22.80 42.34 -33.91
C LEU A 35 -23.89 42.13 -34.98
N THR A 36 -25.11 42.55 -34.70
CA THR A 36 -26.24 42.49 -35.64
C THR A 36 -26.90 43.87 -35.77
N THR A 37 -27.77 44.04 -36.77
CA THR A 37 -28.55 45.29 -36.95
C THR A 37 -29.44 45.63 -35.75
N ASN A 38 -29.81 44.63 -34.94
CA ASN A 38 -30.61 44.77 -33.74
C ASN A 38 -29.77 44.92 -32.45
N GLY A 39 -28.45 45.07 -32.58
CA GLY A 39 -27.49 45.19 -31.48
C GLY A 39 -26.60 43.96 -31.28
N HIS A 40 -25.94 43.88 -30.12
CA HIS A 40 -25.10 42.75 -29.74
C HIS A 40 -25.97 41.53 -29.40
N THR A 41 -25.77 40.41 -30.08
CA THR A 41 -26.48 39.15 -29.82
C THR A 41 -25.48 38.02 -29.65
N GLY A 42 -25.77 37.08 -28.75
CA GLY A 42 -24.86 35.98 -28.52
C GLY A 42 -25.16 35.17 -27.28
N ASN A 43 -24.15 34.44 -26.83
CA ASN A 43 -24.16 33.71 -25.57
C ASN A 43 -22.86 33.91 -24.78
N LYS A 44 -23.00 33.79 -23.46
CA LYS A 44 -21.91 33.73 -22.48
C LYS A 44 -21.99 32.39 -21.77
N THR A 45 -20.95 31.57 -21.95
CA THR A 45 -20.81 30.26 -21.32
C THR A 45 -19.81 30.38 -20.19
N ILE A 46 -20.20 29.89 -19.01
CA ILE A 46 -19.39 29.93 -17.80
C ILE A 46 -19.28 28.50 -17.32
N GLU A 47 -18.07 27.98 -17.24
CA GLU A 47 -17.76 26.61 -16.84
C GLU A 47 -17.00 26.62 -15.52
N TYR A 48 -17.55 26.00 -14.49
CA TYR A 48 -16.89 25.82 -13.20
C TYR A 48 -16.29 24.43 -13.14
N LEU A 49 -15.00 24.34 -12.80
CA LEU A 49 -14.36 23.08 -12.46
C LEU A 49 -14.39 22.94 -10.93
N VAL A 50 -15.06 21.89 -10.46
CA VAL A 50 -15.17 21.60 -9.03
C VAL A 50 -14.77 20.16 -8.75
N ILE A 51 -14.00 19.94 -7.68
CA ILE A 51 -13.50 18.63 -7.27
C ILE A 51 -14.04 18.33 -5.87
N PRO A 52 -14.94 17.34 -5.71
CA PRO A 52 -15.40 16.93 -4.39
C PRO A 52 -14.29 16.17 -3.65
N ARG A 53 -14.02 16.54 -2.41
CA ARG A 53 -12.97 15.92 -1.58
C ARG A 53 -13.48 14.76 -0.72
N HIS A 54 -14.76 14.76 -0.36
CA HIS A 54 -15.39 13.73 0.47
C HIS A 54 -16.62 13.13 -0.19
N ALA A 55 -16.85 11.84 0.05
CA ALA A 55 -18.08 11.16 -0.36
C ALA A 55 -19.26 11.67 0.46
N GLY A 56 -20.42 11.80 -0.18
CA GLY A 56 -21.62 12.34 0.45
C GLY A 56 -22.62 12.89 -0.56
N THR A 57 -23.79 13.27 -0.05
CA THR A 57 -24.82 13.93 -0.85
C THR A 57 -24.74 15.43 -0.63
N TYR A 58 -24.50 16.18 -1.69
CA TYR A 58 -24.36 17.63 -1.66
C TYR A 58 -25.46 18.30 -2.47
N LYS A 59 -25.83 19.52 -2.04
CA LYS A 59 -26.77 20.37 -2.75
C LYS A 59 -26.05 21.58 -3.31
N ILE A 60 -26.17 21.79 -4.62
CA ILE A 60 -25.75 23.02 -5.29
C ILE A 60 -26.95 23.97 -5.29
N PRO A 61 -26.87 25.12 -4.58
CA PRO A 61 -28.00 26.04 -4.47
C PRO A 61 -28.38 26.63 -5.83
N ALA A 62 -29.66 26.97 -5.95
CA ALA A 62 -30.18 27.69 -7.10
C ALA A 62 -29.45 29.03 -7.29
N LEU A 63 -29.08 29.32 -8.54
CA LEU A 63 -28.43 30.57 -8.90
C LEU A 63 -29.47 31.60 -9.33
N THR A 64 -29.43 32.78 -8.73
CA THR A 64 -30.27 33.92 -9.12
C THR A 64 -29.52 34.88 -10.04
N PHE A 65 -30.12 35.21 -11.18
CA PHE A 65 -29.60 36.16 -12.15
C PHE A 65 -30.63 37.26 -12.40
N SER A 66 -30.25 38.52 -12.16
CA SER A 66 -31.14 39.66 -12.36
C SER A 66 -30.71 40.50 -13.56
N TYR A 67 -31.67 40.90 -14.40
CA TYR A 67 -31.44 41.75 -15.57
C TYR A 67 -32.53 42.81 -15.71
N PHE A 68 -32.19 43.92 -16.38
CA PHE A 68 -33.16 44.97 -16.67
C PHE A 68 -33.82 44.70 -18.03
N ASP A 69 -35.15 44.56 -18.04
CA ASP A 69 -35.92 44.37 -19.27
C ASP A 69 -36.41 45.72 -19.80
N LEU A 70 -35.88 46.13 -20.95
CA LEU A 70 -36.23 47.40 -21.60
C LEU A 70 -37.69 47.48 -22.04
N LYS A 71 -38.36 46.35 -22.31
CA LYS A 71 -39.77 46.34 -22.74
C LYS A 71 -40.73 46.62 -21.59
N SER A 72 -40.48 45.99 -20.44
CA SER A 72 -41.30 46.17 -19.24
C SER A 72 -40.80 47.30 -18.33
N LYS A 73 -39.62 47.88 -18.62
CA LYS A 73 -38.94 48.91 -17.81
C LYS A 73 -38.77 48.50 -16.34
N ALA A 74 -38.55 47.21 -16.10
CA ALA A 74 -38.45 46.64 -14.77
C ALA A 74 -37.30 45.63 -14.71
N TYR A 75 -36.78 45.41 -13.49
CA TYR A 75 -35.84 44.33 -13.24
C TYR A 75 -36.58 43.00 -13.17
N LYS A 76 -36.01 41.98 -13.81
CA LYS A 76 -36.48 40.60 -13.75
C LYS A 76 -35.38 39.72 -13.18
N THR A 77 -35.76 38.82 -12.28
CA THR A 77 -34.87 37.84 -11.68
C THR A 77 -35.24 36.47 -12.21
N LEU A 78 -34.24 35.76 -12.73
CA LEU A 78 -34.32 34.37 -13.14
C LEU A 78 -33.59 33.54 -12.10
N THR A 79 -34.15 32.38 -11.78
CA THR A 79 -33.57 31.45 -10.81
C THR A 79 -33.40 30.11 -11.49
N THR A 80 -32.21 29.52 -11.37
CA THR A 80 -31.98 28.14 -11.84
C THR A 80 -32.55 27.14 -10.85
N GLU A 81 -32.65 25.88 -11.24
CA GLU A 81 -33.02 24.82 -10.30
C GLU A 81 -31.86 24.53 -9.32
N GLU A 82 -32.21 24.01 -8.14
CA GLU A 82 -31.25 23.40 -7.22
C GLU A 82 -30.89 22.01 -7.72
N TYR A 83 -29.61 21.65 -7.65
CA TYR A 83 -29.13 20.32 -8.07
C TYR A 83 -28.60 19.55 -6.87
N THR A 84 -29.02 18.29 -6.73
CA THR A 84 -28.45 17.37 -5.74
C THR A 84 -27.46 16.45 -6.43
N ILE A 85 -26.23 16.40 -5.91
CA ILE A 85 -25.13 15.56 -6.41
C ILE A 85 -24.82 14.52 -5.35
N ASN A 86 -24.84 13.24 -5.74
CA ASN A 86 -24.36 12.15 -4.90
C ASN A 86 -22.93 11.79 -5.30
N VAL A 87 -21.99 12.00 -4.40
CA VAL A 87 -20.57 11.68 -4.59
C VAL A 87 -20.29 10.36 -3.90
N GLU A 88 -19.99 9.33 -4.70
CA GLU A 88 -19.62 8.02 -4.19
C GLU A 88 -18.17 8.02 -3.69
N LYS A 89 -17.88 7.11 -2.76
CA LYS A 89 -16.51 6.90 -2.28
C LYS A 89 -15.70 6.26 -3.41
N GLY A 90 -14.66 6.95 -3.88
CA GLY A 90 -13.73 6.37 -4.84
C GLY A 90 -13.04 5.12 -4.28
N GLU A 91 -12.67 4.17 -5.15
CA GLU A 91 -12.03 2.90 -4.76
C GLU A 91 -10.61 3.08 -4.17
N GLY A 92 -10.11 4.32 -4.09
CA GLY A 92 -8.86 4.68 -3.42
C GLY A 92 -9.05 4.92 -1.92
N HIS A 93 -8.34 4.17 -1.08
CA HIS A 93 -8.20 4.46 0.35
C HIS A 93 -7.25 5.66 0.58
N SER A 94 -7.57 6.80 0.00
CA SER A 94 -6.87 8.07 0.26
C SER A 94 -7.82 9.02 0.97
N GLU A 95 -8.03 8.77 2.27
CA GLU A 95 -8.29 9.87 3.18
C GLU A 95 -7.04 10.77 3.14
N GLN A 96 -7.04 11.75 2.24
CA GLN A 96 -6.11 12.86 2.37
C GLN A 96 -6.56 13.63 3.60
N VAL A 97 -5.92 13.36 4.73
CA VAL A 97 -6.00 14.19 5.92
C VAL A 97 -5.46 15.57 5.52
N ILE A 98 -6.35 16.49 5.19
CA ILE A 98 -6.01 17.89 5.01
C ILE A 98 -5.84 18.45 6.42
N SER A 99 -4.58 18.55 6.85
CA SER A 99 -4.18 19.31 8.02
C SER A 99 -4.54 20.78 7.81
N ASN A 100 -5.70 21.20 8.33
CA ASN A 100 -6.08 22.61 8.44
C ASN A 100 -5.10 23.32 9.39
N PHE A 101 -4.14 24.05 8.85
CA PHE A 101 -3.12 24.78 9.62
C PHE A 101 -3.58 26.13 10.17
N THR A 102 -4.88 26.32 10.40
CA THR A 102 -5.40 27.60 10.93
C THR A 102 -6.08 27.35 12.28
N ASN A 103 -5.40 27.83 13.32
CA ASN A 103 -5.83 27.97 14.73
C ASN A 103 -5.71 26.72 15.63
N LYS A 104 -4.55 26.68 16.30
CA LYS A 104 -4.29 26.38 17.72
C LYS A 104 -5.37 25.58 18.50
N GLU A 105 -4.88 24.47 19.06
CA GLU A 105 -5.41 23.67 20.18
C GLU A 105 -6.56 22.72 19.86
N ASP A 106 -6.20 21.58 19.26
CA ASP A 106 -6.48 20.29 19.88
C ASP A 106 -5.41 19.29 19.44
N VAL A 107 -4.57 18.87 20.38
CA VAL A 107 -3.67 17.74 20.18
C VAL A 107 -4.53 16.48 20.12
N LYS A 108 -5.11 16.21 18.95
CA LYS A 108 -5.80 14.96 18.66
C LYS A 108 -4.86 14.07 17.84
N ILE A 109 -4.00 13.38 18.59
CA ILE A 109 -3.36 12.11 18.26
C ILE A 109 -2.73 12.08 16.86
N LEU A 110 -1.48 12.55 16.79
CA LEU A 110 -0.52 12.10 15.79
C LEU A 110 -0.34 10.58 15.98
N GLY A 111 -1.11 9.76 15.26
CA GLY A 111 -1.14 8.32 15.50
C GLY A 111 -1.48 7.45 14.30
N GLU A 112 -1.43 7.98 13.08
CA GLU A 112 -1.66 7.18 11.85
C GLU A 112 -0.60 7.39 10.76
N ASP A 113 0.53 8.05 11.06
CA ASP A 113 1.60 8.32 10.08
C ASP A 113 2.55 7.12 9.84
N ILE A 114 2.15 5.92 10.27
CA ILE A 114 2.84 4.67 9.94
C ILE A 114 1.81 3.69 9.38
N ARG A 115 1.53 3.84 8.09
CA ARG A 115 0.75 2.85 7.34
C ARG A 115 1.57 1.56 7.23
N PHE A 116 0.94 0.42 7.53
CA PHE A 116 1.56 -0.89 7.41
C PHE A 116 1.91 -1.18 5.95
N ILE A 117 3.21 -1.12 5.61
CA ILE A 117 3.72 -1.55 4.29
C ILE A 117 3.66 -3.08 4.09
N ASN A 118 3.25 -3.83 5.11
CA ASN A 118 3.02 -5.27 5.05
C ASN A 118 2.00 -5.71 6.10
N LEU A 119 0.80 -6.08 5.64
CA LEU A 119 -0.26 -6.73 6.44
C LEU A 119 -0.15 -8.26 6.43
N ASN A 120 0.99 -8.79 5.97
CA ASN A 120 1.20 -10.23 6.04
C ASN A 120 1.51 -10.59 7.49
N SER A 121 0.89 -11.64 8.01
CA SER A 121 1.05 -12.09 9.40
C SER A 121 2.53 -12.31 9.71
N VAL A 122 3.17 -11.33 10.35
CA VAL A 122 4.55 -11.46 10.80
C VAL A 122 4.52 -12.41 11.98
N THR A 123 4.84 -13.68 11.74
CA THR A 123 5.13 -14.64 12.81
C THR A 123 6.47 -14.26 13.42
N LEU A 124 6.41 -13.47 14.49
CA LEU A 124 7.56 -13.13 15.32
C LEU A 124 8.06 -14.41 15.98
N HIS A 125 9.10 -15.01 15.42
CA HIS A 125 9.83 -16.07 16.11
C HIS A 125 10.75 -15.41 17.15
N THR A 126 10.62 -15.84 18.40
CA THR A 126 11.52 -15.43 19.48
C THR A 126 12.94 -15.83 19.09
N LYS A 127 13.77 -14.86 18.70
CA LYS A 127 15.22 -15.09 18.55
C LYS A 127 15.76 -15.43 19.93
N GLY A 128 16.10 -16.70 20.16
CA GLY A 128 16.66 -17.11 21.45
C GLY A 128 16.61 -18.60 21.77
N GLN A 129 15.93 -19.44 20.99
CA GLN A 129 15.99 -20.90 21.22
C GLN A 129 17.02 -21.56 20.31
N PHE A 130 18.28 -21.20 20.51
CA PHE A 130 19.36 -22.03 19.99
C PHE A 130 19.45 -23.30 20.84
N PHE A 131 19.82 -24.41 20.21
CA PHE A 131 19.98 -25.77 20.77
C PHE A 131 20.98 -25.89 21.93
N PHE A 132 21.43 -24.78 22.49
CA PHE A 132 22.34 -24.72 23.62
C PHE A 132 21.65 -25.33 24.84
N SER A 133 22.27 -26.34 25.45
CA SER A 133 21.73 -27.12 26.58
C SER A 133 20.61 -28.13 26.27
N SER A 134 20.29 -28.41 25.00
CA SER A 134 19.41 -29.54 24.65
C SER A 134 20.14 -30.89 24.80
N MET A 135 19.42 -31.98 25.08
CA MET A 135 20.00 -33.33 25.18
C MET A 135 20.75 -33.74 23.89
N ALA A 136 20.24 -33.32 22.73
CA ALA A 136 20.88 -33.57 21.44
C ALA A 136 22.25 -32.88 21.30
N TYR A 137 22.42 -31.70 21.91
CA TYR A 137 23.68 -30.97 21.90
C TYR A 137 24.78 -31.73 22.64
N TRP A 138 24.49 -32.25 23.84
CA TRP A 138 25.43 -33.08 24.60
C TRP A 138 25.76 -34.38 23.88
N LEU A 139 24.77 -35.01 23.23
CA LEU A 139 24.98 -36.23 22.47
C LEU A 139 25.93 -36.01 21.27
N PHE A 140 25.86 -34.84 20.63
CA PHE A 140 26.74 -34.49 19.50
C PHE A 140 28.21 -34.37 19.90
N TYR A 141 28.52 -33.99 21.15
CA TYR A 141 29.88 -34.02 21.68
C TYR A 141 30.30 -35.40 22.18
N LEU A 142 29.37 -36.14 22.80
CA LEU A 142 29.66 -37.42 23.43
C LEU A 142 29.92 -38.53 22.42
N ILE A 143 29.19 -38.58 21.31
CA ILE A 143 29.36 -39.59 20.25
C ILE A 143 30.78 -39.59 19.66
N PRO A 144 31.33 -38.48 19.13
CA PRO A 144 32.68 -38.47 18.58
C PRO A 144 33.73 -38.74 19.65
N GLY A 145 33.52 -38.29 20.90
CA GLY A 145 34.40 -38.62 22.02
C GLY A 145 34.45 -40.13 22.32
N LEU A 146 33.30 -40.79 22.39
CA LEU A 146 33.23 -42.24 22.60
C LEU A 146 33.82 -43.01 21.41
N ALA A 147 33.53 -42.57 20.18
CA ALA A 147 34.08 -43.17 18.98
C ALA A 147 35.62 -43.10 18.96
N PHE A 148 36.20 -41.96 19.40
CA PHE A 148 37.64 -41.80 19.52
C PHE A 148 38.25 -42.74 20.58
N ILE A 149 37.61 -42.87 21.74
CA ILE A 149 38.06 -43.81 22.79
C ILE A 149 38.03 -45.26 22.29
N ILE A 150 36.94 -45.68 21.64
CA ILE A 150 36.81 -47.02 21.06
C ILE A 150 37.89 -47.23 19.99
N PHE A 151 38.09 -46.25 19.11
CA PHE A 151 39.13 -46.30 18.09
C PHE A 151 40.53 -46.47 18.71
N CYS A 152 40.85 -45.69 19.77
CA CYS A 152 42.11 -45.84 20.49
C CYS A 152 42.27 -47.23 21.12
N ILE A 153 41.21 -47.80 21.71
CA ILE A 153 41.27 -49.15 22.30
C ILE A 153 41.51 -50.22 21.22
N VAL A 154 40.78 -50.15 20.11
CA VAL A 154 40.95 -51.07 18.97
C VAL A 154 42.34 -50.94 18.38
N TYR A 155 42.81 -49.70 18.17
CA TYR A 155 44.14 -49.42 17.64
C TYR A 155 45.23 -49.95 18.57
N ARG A 156 45.11 -49.76 19.90
CA ARG A 156 46.05 -50.33 20.88
C ARG A 156 46.04 -51.86 20.89
N LYS A 157 44.87 -52.49 20.82
CA LYS A 157 44.77 -53.95 20.72
C LYS A 157 45.42 -54.47 19.43
N GLN A 158 45.16 -53.81 18.31
CA GLN A 158 45.73 -54.19 17.02
C GLN A 158 47.25 -54.00 16.98
N ALA A 159 47.77 -52.91 17.57
CA ALA A 159 49.21 -52.70 17.73
C ALA A 159 49.85 -53.81 18.59
N ALA A 160 49.22 -54.20 19.70
CA ALA A 160 49.70 -55.28 20.57
C ALA A 160 49.65 -56.67 19.89
N GLU A 161 48.62 -56.95 19.09
CA GLU A 161 48.54 -58.20 18.31
C GLU A 161 49.59 -58.24 17.19
N ASN A 162 49.84 -57.11 16.51
CA ASN A 162 50.86 -56.99 15.47
C ASN A 162 52.30 -57.11 16.02
N ALA A 163 52.54 -56.73 17.28
CA ALA A 163 53.83 -56.95 17.95
C ALA A 163 54.14 -58.45 18.13
N ASN A 164 53.12 -59.30 18.24
CA ASN A 164 53.28 -60.76 18.30
C ASN A 164 53.31 -61.39 16.90
N VAL A 165 54.40 -61.14 16.17
CA VAL A 165 54.63 -61.59 14.79
C VAL A 165 54.45 -63.11 14.62
N VAL A 166 54.80 -63.91 15.64
CA VAL A 166 54.67 -65.38 15.63
C VAL A 166 53.21 -65.84 15.55
N LYS A 167 52.31 -65.27 16.37
CA LYS A 167 50.88 -65.61 16.40
C LYS A 167 50.15 -65.14 15.14
N MET A 168 50.61 -64.04 14.53
CA MET A 168 50.06 -63.52 13.28
C MET A 168 50.47 -64.37 12.06
N ARG A 169 51.70 -64.90 12.04
CA ARG A 169 52.16 -65.84 11.00
C ARG A 169 51.36 -67.15 11.02
N THR A 170 51.12 -67.73 12.21
CA THR A 170 50.33 -68.97 12.34
C THR A 170 48.85 -68.77 12.00
N LYS A 171 48.22 -67.63 12.40
CA LYS A 171 46.86 -67.27 11.97
C LYS A 171 46.74 -67.13 10.45
N LYS A 172 47.69 -66.46 9.80
CA LYS A 172 47.70 -66.31 8.33
C LYS A 172 47.88 -67.66 7.63
N ALA A 173 48.79 -68.50 8.11
CA ALA A 173 49.01 -69.84 7.58
C ALA A 173 47.75 -70.73 7.69
N ASN A 174 47.08 -70.75 8.86
CA ASN A 174 45.83 -71.50 9.04
C ASN A 174 44.67 -70.95 8.20
N LYS A 175 44.61 -69.62 7.98
CA LYS A 175 43.61 -69.02 7.08
C LYS A 175 43.82 -69.43 5.62
N VAL A 176 45.07 -69.54 5.18
CA VAL A 176 45.41 -70.03 3.83
C VAL A 176 45.14 -71.54 3.73
N ALA A 177 45.52 -72.32 4.74
CA ALA A 177 45.28 -73.76 4.79
C ALA A 177 43.79 -74.10 4.73
N THR A 178 42.95 -73.44 5.53
CA THR A 178 41.49 -73.64 5.51
C THR A 178 40.83 -73.19 4.20
N LYS A 179 41.30 -72.10 3.58
CA LYS A 179 40.85 -71.70 2.23
C LYS A 179 41.21 -72.75 1.17
N ARG A 180 42.42 -73.28 1.22
CA ARG A 180 42.87 -74.32 0.27
C ARG A 180 42.15 -75.66 0.51
N LEU A 181 41.89 -76.02 1.77
CA LEU A 181 41.12 -77.20 2.13
C LEU A 181 39.66 -77.09 1.62
N LYS A 182 39.03 -75.91 1.74
CA LYS A 182 37.70 -75.65 1.16
C LYS A 182 37.66 -75.65 -0.38
N LEU A 183 38.79 -75.48 -1.05
CA LEU A 183 38.90 -75.53 -2.52
C LEU A 183 39.26 -76.93 -3.03
N ALA A 184 39.70 -77.83 -2.16
CA ALA A 184 40.21 -79.16 -2.49
C ALA A 184 39.29 -80.31 -2.03
N GLY A 185 38.11 -80.00 -1.47
CA GLY A 185 37.01 -80.93 -1.24
C GLY A 185 35.77 -80.43 -1.93
#